data_AF-A0A661XWV1-F1
#
_entry.id   AF-A0A661XWV1-F1
#
_cell.length_a   1.000
_cell.length_b   1.000
_cell.length_c   1.000
_cell.angle_alpha   90.00
_cell.angle_beta   90.00
_cell.angle_gamma   90.00
#
_symmetry.space_group_name_H-M   'P 1'
#
loop_
_entity.id
_entity.type
_entity.pdbx_description
1 polymer ?
#
loop_
_entity_poly.entity_id
_entity_poly.type
_entity_poly.pdbx_seq_one_letter_code
_entity_poly.pdbx_strand_id
1 'polypeptide(L)'
;MKNLIILLVSGFLLISCTEIIFEEPQPVGAKSLNSIPKELQGQFSFLILNEETLMEVGENFITGEDDKSYLSDSLIIKQVGNLYVVNKLISKGEGKEGKWEVYTLEDKGCGFVKATTFVINSDSYVEQFKTAYGGTVIGEGQEKSMIVKPDSKQFKAIMKDDSVTVSIILERVN
;
A
#
# COMPACT_ATOMS: atom_id res chain seq x y z
N MET A 1 -2.80 -18.56 -53.03
CA MET A 1 -3.50 -19.22 -51.90
C MET A 1 -2.82 -18.72 -50.64
N LYS A 2 -3.26 -17.59 -50.08
CA LYS A 2 -4.44 -17.42 -49.22
C LYS A 2 -4.25 -18.19 -47.89
N ASN A 3 -3.86 -17.41 -46.89
CA ASN A 3 -4.13 -17.57 -45.46
C ASN A 3 -3.47 -18.74 -44.72
N LEU A 4 -2.54 -18.40 -43.83
CA LEU A 4 -2.81 -18.66 -42.41
C LEU A 4 -2.19 -17.58 -41.54
N ILE A 5 -3.08 -16.77 -40.98
CA ILE A 5 -2.85 -15.80 -39.93
C ILE A 5 -2.30 -16.55 -38.72
N ILE A 6 -1.04 -16.33 -38.37
CA ILE A 6 -0.56 -16.58 -36.99
C ILE A 6 -0.67 -15.23 -36.30
N LEU A 7 -1.89 -14.91 -35.89
CA LEU A 7 -2.15 -13.90 -34.86
C LEU A 7 -1.67 -14.54 -33.56
N LEU A 8 -0.36 -14.47 -33.30
CA LEU A 8 0.15 -14.81 -31.99
C LEU A 8 -0.35 -13.68 -31.09
N VAL A 9 -1.48 -13.95 -30.45
CA VAL A 9 -2.07 -13.15 -29.39
C VAL A 9 -0.99 -12.99 -28.33
N SER A 10 -0.16 -11.95 -28.49
CA SER A 10 0.55 -11.35 -27.38
C SER A 10 -0.53 -10.61 -26.57
N GLY A 11 -1.37 -11.41 -25.91
CA GLY A 11 -2.07 -10.96 -24.72
C GLY A 11 -0.98 -10.66 -23.71
N PHE A 12 -0.41 -9.46 -23.84
CA PHE A 12 0.15 -8.75 -22.71
C PHE A 12 -0.98 -8.76 -21.68
N LEU A 13 -0.87 -9.69 -20.73
CA LEU A 13 -1.58 -9.65 -19.47
C LEU A 13 -1.11 -8.37 -18.79
N LEU A 14 -1.70 -7.25 -19.18
CA LEU A 14 -1.70 -6.03 -18.38
C LEU A 14 -2.47 -6.43 -17.13
N ILE A 15 -1.75 -6.92 -16.12
CA ILE A 15 -2.30 -7.08 -14.78
C ILE A 15 -2.65 -5.65 -14.36
N SER A 16 -3.92 -5.26 -14.54
CA SER A 16 -4.41 -3.99 -14.03
C SER A 16 -4.49 -4.14 -12.53
N CYS A 17 -3.45 -3.66 -11.86
CA CYS A 17 -3.45 -3.46 -10.43
C CYS A 17 -4.37 -2.27 -10.13
N THR A 18 -5.40 -2.47 -9.30
CA THR A 18 -6.20 -1.34 -8.79
C THR A 18 -5.73 -1.03 -7.37
N GLU A 19 -5.06 0.10 -7.20
CA GLU A 19 -4.60 0.57 -5.89
C GLU A 19 -5.79 0.83 -4.96
N ILE A 20 -5.70 0.46 -3.68
CA ILE A 20 -6.73 0.78 -2.69
C ILE A 20 -6.27 2.01 -1.90
N ILE A 21 -7.04 3.09 -1.97
CA ILE A 21 -6.82 4.31 -1.21
C ILE A 21 -7.99 4.54 -0.22
N PHE A 22 -7.69 5.17 0.90
CA PHE A 22 -8.62 5.25 2.03
C PHE A 22 -9.10 6.69 2.24
N GLU A 23 -10.38 6.87 2.56
CA GLU A 23 -10.92 8.20 2.85
C GLU A 23 -10.40 8.78 4.16
N GLU A 24 -10.02 7.94 5.11
CA GLU A 24 -9.60 8.31 6.46
C GLU A 24 -8.39 7.47 6.89
N PRO A 25 -7.52 7.98 7.79
CA PRO A 25 -6.41 7.21 8.34
C PRO A 25 -6.89 5.96 9.05
N GLN A 26 -6.34 4.81 8.68
CA GLN A 26 -6.70 3.50 9.19
C GLN A 26 -5.77 3.01 10.33
N PRO A 27 -6.32 2.24 11.28
CA PRO A 27 -7.75 2.03 11.49
C PRO A 27 -8.43 3.29 12.04
N VAL A 28 -9.69 3.48 11.67
CA VAL A 28 -10.52 4.58 12.21
C VAL A 28 -10.65 4.44 13.74
N GLY A 29 -10.40 5.53 14.46
CA GLY A 29 -10.52 5.59 15.93
C GLY A 29 -9.32 5.04 16.71
N ALA A 30 -8.34 4.42 16.06
CA ALA A 30 -7.10 4.00 16.72
C ALA A 30 -6.19 5.22 17.01
N LYS A 31 -5.52 5.19 18.17
CA LYS A 31 -4.63 6.26 18.64
C LYS A 31 -3.35 6.31 17.79
N SER A 32 -2.99 7.50 17.34
CA SER A 32 -1.72 7.76 16.66
C SER A 32 -0.53 7.66 17.63
N LEU A 33 0.58 7.14 17.13
CA LEU A 33 1.86 7.15 17.83
C LEU A 33 2.52 8.52 17.71
N ASN A 34 3.22 8.93 18.77
CA ASN A 34 3.98 10.18 18.77
C ASN A 34 5.42 10.01 18.25
N SER A 35 5.87 8.76 18.10
CA SER A 35 7.20 8.39 17.61
C SER A 35 7.11 7.02 16.92
N ILE A 36 7.94 6.81 15.90
CA ILE A 36 8.08 5.52 15.25
C ILE A 36 8.80 4.56 16.21
N PRO A 37 8.30 3.33 16.43
CA PRO A 37 8.90 2.35 17.34
C PRO A 37 10.37 2.03 17.00
N LYS A 38 11.19 1.79 18.04
CA LYS A 38 12.65 1.58 17.89
C LYS A 38 12.97 0.34 17.05
N GLU A 39 12.15 -0.69 17.13
CA GLU A 39 12.27 -1.90 16.32
C GLU A 39 12.09 -1.65 14.82
N LEU A 40 11.38 -0.59 14.43
CA LEU A 40 11.22 -0.21 13.02
C LEU A 40 12.25 0.82 12.55
N GLN A 41 13.02 1.43 13.44
CA GLN A 41 14.00 2.45 13.08
C GLN A 41 15.25 1.82 12.45
N GLY A 42 15.81 2.50 11.46
CA GLY A 42 17.02 2.08 10.75
C GLY A 42 17.00 2.40 9.26
N GLN A 43 18.05 1.98 8.57
CA GLN A 43 18.10 1.99 7.11
C GLN A 43 17.75 0.60 6.60
N PHE A 44 16.98 0.54 5.51
CA PHE A 44 16.52 -0.69 4.90
C PHE A 44 16.75 -0.66 3.40
N SER A 45 17.09 -1.81 2.83
CA SER A 45 17.11 -2.04 1.39
C SER A 45 16.00 -3.00 0.98
N PHE A 46 15.49 -2.83 -0.23
CA PHE A 46 14.52 -3.71 -0.86
C PHE A 46 14.59 -3.55 -2.39
N LEU A 47 14.04 -4.53 -3.11
CA LEU A 47 14.03 -4.52 -4.57
C LEU A 47 12.64 -4.17 -5.11
N ILE A 48 12.58 -3.17 -5.98
CA ILE A 48 11.44 -2.90 -6.85
C ILE A 48 11.90 -3.07 -8.28
N LEU A 49 11.26 -3.94 -9.07
CA LEU A 49 11.59 -4.16 -10.48
C LEU A 49 13.08 -4.49 -10.75
N ASN A 50 13.75 -5.14 -9.80
CA ASN A 50 15.18 -5.45 -9.77
C ASN A 50 16.11 -4.25 -9.53
N GLU A 51 15.58 -3.11 -9.09
CA GLU A 51 16.34 -1.96 -8.65
C GLU A 51 16.35 -1.89 -7.11
N GLU A 52 17.55 -1.73 -6.53
CA GLU A 52 17.71 -1.57 -5.09
C GLU A 52 17.26 -0.18 -4.67
N THR A 53 16.30 -0.15 -3.75
CA THR A 53 15.78 1.06 -3.13
C THR A 53 16.20 1.10 -1.66
N LEU A 54 16.60 2.27 -1.18
CA LEU A 54 16.92 2.51 0.23
C LEU A 54 15.80 3.31 0.90
N MET A 55 15.47 2.93 2.13
CA MET A 55 14.53 3.63 2.99
C MET A 55 15.16 3.84 4.38
N GLU A 56 15.12 5.07 4.88
CA GLU A 56 15.44 5.42 6.26
C GLU A 56 14.15 5.64 7.04
N VAL A 57 14.04 4.93 8.17
CA VAL A 57 12.99 5.13 9.17
C VAL A 57 13.63 5.73 10.41
N GLY A 58 13.39 7.03 10.64
CA GLY A 58 13.81 7.76 11.81
C GLY A 58 12.80 7.69 12.95
N GLU A 59 13.07 8.41 14.04
CA GLU A 59 12.15 8.47 15.19
C GLU A 59 10.82 9.16 14.86
N ASN A 60 10.82 10.08 13.91
CA ASN A 60 9.65 10.86 13.52
C ASN A 60 9.52 11.04 12.00
N PHE A 61 10.25 10.28 11.18
CA PHE A 61 10.16 10.39 9.73
C PHE A 61 10.39 9.06 9.01
N ILE A 62 9.91 8.97 7.77
CA ILE A 62 10.21 7.90 6.81
C ILE A 62 10.63 8.58 5.50
N THR A 63 11.72 8.14 4.88
CA THR A 63 12.10 8.62 3.53
C THR A 63 11.24 7.95 2.45
N GLY A 64 10.72 8.73 1.51
CA GLY A 64 10.18 8.24 0.24
C GLY A 64 11.13 8.51 -0.93
N GLU A 65 10.66 8.33 -2.16
CA GLU A 65 11.44 8.55 -3.39
C GLU A 65 12.06 9.95 -3.48
N ASP A 66 11.33 10.99 -3.04
CA ASP A 66 11.74 12.39 -3.27
C ASP A 66 11.99 13.22 -1.99
N ASP A 67 11.56 12.77 -0.80
CA ASP A 67 11.70 13.55 0.45
C ASP A 67 11.44 12.70 1.73
N LYS A 68 11.72 13.30 2.90
CA LYS A 68 11.33 12.81 4.22
C LYS A 68 9.88 13.20 4.53
N SER A 69 9.04 12.19 4.79
CA SER A 69 7.71 12.38 5.37
C SER A 69 7.82 12.35 6.89
N TYR A 70 7.37 13.40 7.57
CA TYR A 70 7.45 13.53 9.04
C TYR A 70 6.11 13.25 9.72
N LEU A 71 6.15 12.56 10.86
CA LEU A 71 4.99 12.34 11.73
C LEU A 71 4.30 13.68 12.02
N SER A 72 3.08 13.79 11.53
CA SER A 72 2.27 15.01 11.55
C SER A 72 0.87 14.68 11.05
N ASP A 73 0.09 15.70 10.68
CA ASP A 73 -1.20 15.51 10.04
C ASP A 73 -1.12 14.88 8.64
N SER A 74 0.07 14.77 8.03
CA SER A 74 0.25 14.13 6.71
C SER A 74 0.90 12.74 6.76
N LEU A 75 1.46 12.35 7.91
CA LEU A 75 2.00 11.00 8.15
C LEU A 75 1.59 10.55 9.55
N ILE A 76 0.73 9.54 9.61
CA ILE A 76 0.19 9.01 10.86
C ILE A 76 0.52 7.53 10.97
N ILE A 77 1.13 7.12 12.08
CA ILE A 77 1.36 5.70 12.40
C ILE A 77 0.46 5.29 13.56
N LYS A 78 -0.19 4.14 13.43
CA LYS A 78 -1.06 3.54 14.45
C LYS A 78 -0.65 2.09 14.69
N GLN A 79 -0.77 1.60 15.91
CA GLN A 79 -0.44 0.21 16.25
C GLN A 79 -1.71 -0.66 16.32
N VAL A 80 -1.66 -1.84 15.70
CA VAL A 80 -2.74 -2.84 15.72
C VAL A 80 -2.13 -4.21 16.03
N GLY A 81 -2.14 -4.60 17.30
CA GLY A 81 -1.43 -5.81 17.72
C GLY A 81 0.08 -5.66 17.48
N ASN A 82 0.65 -6.56 16.68
CA ASN A 82 2.06 -6.54 16.29
C ASN A 82 2.33 -5.76 14.97
N LEU A 83 1.30 -5.15 14.38
CA LEU A 83 1.40 -4.41 13.14
C LEU A 83 1.42 -2.90 13.40
N TYR A 84 2.17 -2.19 12.56
CA TYR A 84 2.17 -0.73 12.50
C TYR A 84 1.56 -0.28 11.19
N VAL A 85 0.41 0.38 11.27
CA VAL A 85 -0.32 0.90 10.11
C VAL A 85 0.16 2.31 9.85
N VAL A 86 0.80 2.50 8.71
CA VAL A 86 1.31 3.79 8.24
C VAL A 86 0.28 4.39 7.29
N ASN A 87 -0.08 5.63 7.54
CA ASN A 87 -1.06 6.40 6.78
C ASN A 87 -0.37 7.65 6.24
N LYS A 88 -0.32 7.78 4.92
CA LYS A 88 0.29 8.92 4.24
C LYS A 88 -0.78 9.68 3.46
N LEU A 89 -0.89 10.98 3.73
CA LEU A 89 -1.83 11.86 3.06
C LEU A 89 -1.39 12.09 1.61
N ILE A 90 -2.30 11.85 0.67
CA ILE A 90 -2.09 12.12 -0.75
C ILE A 90 -2.30 13.62 -0.97
N SER A 91 -1.22 14.34 -1.30
CA SER A 91 -1.23 15.80 -1.48
C SER A 91 -1.59 16.23 -2.91
N LYS A 92 -1.49 15.32 -3.89
CA LYS A 92 -1.75 15.58 -5.31
C LYS A 92 -2.25 14.31 -5.99
N GLY A 93 -3.05 14.48 -7.04
CA GLY A 93 -3.59 13.37 -7.85
C GLY A 93 -5.07 13.57 -8.11
N GLU A 94 -5.50 13.39 -9.36
CA GLU A 94 -6.87 13.63 -9.78
C GLU A 94 -7.83 12.73 -8.99
N GLY A 95 -8.68 13.33 -8.15
CA GLY A 95 -9.62 12.61 -7.29
C GLY A 95 -9.00 11.88 -6.08
N LYS A 96 -7.67 11.93 -5.90
CA LYS A 96 -6.95 11.29 -4.78
C LYS A 96 -6.54 12.28 -3.68
N GLU A 97 -6.45 13.57 -3.99
CA GLU A 97 -6.06 14.60 -3.03
C GLU A 97 -6.94 14.55 -1.75
N GLY A 98 -6.29 14.59 -0.60
CA GLY A 98 -6.95 14.52 0.71
C GLY A 98 -7.35 13.09 1.14
N LYS A 99 -7.07 12.08 0.32
CA LYS A 99 -7.21 10.65 0.67
C LYS A 99 -5.88 10.10 1.20
N TRP A 100 -5.89 8.85 1.64
CA TRP A 100 -4.79 8.23 2.36
C TRP A 100 -4.27 7.00 1.65
N GLU A 101 -2.98 6.99 1.36
CA GLU A 101 -2.22 5.78 1.12
C GLU A 101 -2.00 5.09 2.47
N VAL A 102 -2.25 3.79 2.52
CA VAL A 102 -2.08 3.00 3.74
C VAL A 102 -1.25 1.78 3.43
N TYR A 103 -0.29 1.49 4.29
CA TYR A 103 0.48 0.25 4.27
C TYR A 103 0.78 -0.18 5.70
N THR A 104 1.19 -1.43 5.89
CA THR A 104 1.55 -1.96 7.21
C THR A 104 3.00 -2.37 7.26
N LEU A 105 3.65 -2.10 8.39
CA LEU A 105 4.95 -2.59 8.75
C LEU A 105 4.83 -3.61 9.88
N GLU A 106 5.52 -4.73 9.75
CA GLU A 106 5.60 -5.78 10.76
C GLU A 106 7.06 -6.17 10.96
N ASP A 107 7.57 -5.99 12.18
CA ASP A 107 8.89 -6.52 12.54
C ASP A 107 8.86 -8.06 12.51
N LYS A 108 9.78 -8.64 11.75
CA LYS A 108 9.98 -10.09 11.65
C LYS A 108 11.19 -10.57 12.46
N GLY A 109 11.88 -9.64 13.13
CA GLY A 109 13.12 -9.92 13.83
C GLY A 109 14.30 -10.08 12.87
N CYS A 110 15.49 -10.25 13.44
CA CYS A 110 16.74 -10.48 12.70
C CYS A 110 17.05 -9.41 11.63
N GLY A 111 16.54 -8.18 11.79
CA GLY A 111 16.75 -7.09 10.84
C GLY A 111 15.76 -7.06 9.67
N PHE A 112 14.71 -7.87 9.67
CA PHE A 112 13.72 -7.90 8.60
C PHE A 112 12.40 -7.24 9.01
N VAL A 113 11.86 -6.39 8.15
CA VAL A 113 10.52 -5.80 8.29
C VAL A 113 9.68 -6.19 7.08
N LYS A 114 8.49 -6.73 7.31
CA LYS A 114 7.52 -6.99 6.24
C LYS A 114 6.71 -5.72 6.02
N ALA A 115 6.80 -5.13 4.84
CA ALA A 115 5.90 -4.07 4.39
C ALA A 115 4.77 -4.66 3.54
N THR A 116 3.53 -4.24 3.75
CA THR A 116 2.36 -4.71 2.97
C THR A 116 1.53 -3.52 2.52
N THR A 117 1.32 -3.42 1.21
CA THR A 117 0.43 -2.43 0.57
C THR A 117 -0.87 -3.10 0.11
N PHE A 118 -1.87 -2.29 -0.25
CA PHE A 118 -3.21 -2.74 -0.63
C PHE A 118 -3.49 -2.45 -2.11
N VAL A 119 -3.54 -3.51 -2.91
CA VAL A 119 -3.74 -3.44 -4.36
C VAL A 119 -4.56 -4.65 -4.79
N ILE A 120 -5.68 -4.43 -5.46
CA ILE A 120 -6.46 -5.49 -6.09
C ILE A 120 -5.69 -5.99 -7.30
N ASN A 121 -5.28 -7.26 -7.27
CA ASN A 121 -4.42 -7.87 -8.29
C ASN A 121 -5.19 -8.44 -9.50
N SER A 122 -6.52 -8.32 -9.52
CA SER A 122 -7.37 -8.85 -10.57
C SER A 122 -8.60 -7.97 -10.80
N ASP A 123 -8.81 -7.55 -12.05
CA ASP A 123 -10.03 -6.84 -12.46
C ASP A 123 -11.31 -7.62 -12.12
N SER A 124 -11.26 -8.95 -12.14
CA SER A 124 -12.41 -9.80 -11.79
C SER A 124 -12.79 -9.74 -10.30
N TYR A 125 -11.86 -9.29 -9.45
CA TYR A 125 -12.07 -9.15 -8.01
C TYR A 125 -12.56 -7.75 -7.62
N VAL A 126 -12.42 -6.74 -8.50
CA VAL A 126 -12.81 -5.35 -8.24
C VAL A 126 -14.29 -5.26 -7.82
N GLU A 127 -15.20 -5.89 -8.56
CA GLU A 127 -16.63 -5.85 -8.23
C GLU A 127 -16.98 -6.62 -6.96
N GLN A 128 -16.26 -7.72 -6.66
CA GLN A 128 -16.44 -8.48 -5.42
C GLN A 128 -16.01 -7.66 -4.22
N PHE A 129 -14.82 -7.05 -4.30
CA PHE A 129 -14.29 -6.16 -3.28
C PHE A 129 -15.22 -4.96 -3.04
N LYS A 130 -15.68 -4.31 -4.12
CA LYS A 130 -16.64 -3.20 -4.05
C LYS A 130 -17.96 -3.63 -3.39
N THR A 131 -18.45 -4.84 -3.67
CA THR A 131 -19.66 -5.37 -3.04
C THR A 131 -19.45 -5.61 -1.53
N ALA A 132 -18.28 -6.09 -1.13
CA ALA A 132 -17.97 -6.41 0.26
C ALA A 132 -17.67 -5.17 1.13
N TYR A 133 -16.98 -4.17 0.57
CA TYR A 133 -16.43 -3.04 1.32
C TYR A 133 -16.91 -1.67 0.84
N GLY A 134 -17.70 -1.62 -0.24
CA GLY A 134 -18.07 -0.38 -0.91
C GLY A 134 -16.90 0.21 -1.71
N GLY A 135 -17.07 1.46 -2.14
CA GLY A 135 -16.01 2.25 -2.74
C GLY A 135 -16.28 2.72 -4.17
N THR A 136 -15.45 3.65 -4.61
CA THR A 136 -15.53 4.30 -5.93
C THR A 136 -14.24 4.06 -6.68
N VAL A 137 -14.34 3.56 -7.91
CA VAL A 137 -13.18 3.41 -8.80
C VAL A 137 -12.97 4.71 -9.57
N ILE A 138 -11.72 5.16 -9.63
CA ILE A 138 -11.27 6.31 -10.41
C ILE A 138 -10.04 5.93 -11.25
N GLY A 139 -9.75 6.72 -12.28
CA GLY A 139 -8.63 6.48 -13.19
C GLY A 139 -8.84 5.28 -14.12
N GLU A 140 -7.85 5.03 -14.97
CA GLU A 140 -7.84 3.92 -15.93
C GLU A 140 -6.45 3.29 -16.00
N GLY A 141 -6.37 2.05 -16.50
CA GLY A 141 -5.10 1.36 -16.71
C GLY A 141 -4.28 1.17 -15.44
N GLN A 142 -3.08 1.74 -15.41
CA GLN A 142 -2.15 1.68 -14.27
C GLN A 142 -2.41 2.73 -13.19
N GLU A 143 -3.19 3.76 -13.49
CA GLU A 143 -3.56 4.82 -12.52
C GLU A 143 -4.87 4.51 -11.79
N LYS A 144 -5.46 3.34 -12.07
CA LYS A 144 -6.73 2.90 -11.52
C LYS A 144 -6.62 2.73 -10.01
N SER A 145 -7.50 3.40 -9.28
CA SER A 145 -7.59 3.30 -7.82
C SER A 145 -9.02 3.10 -7.37
N MET A 146 -9.19 2.42 -6.24
CA MET A 146 -10.45 2.29 -5.53
C MET A 146 -10.38 3.05 -4.21
N ILE A 147 -11.25 4.05 -4.08
CA ILE A 147 -11.41 4.83 -2.87
C ILE A 147 -12.41 4.15 -1.95
N VAL A 148 -12.01 3.81 -0.72
CA VAL A 148 -12.84 3.13 0.28
C VAL A 148 -12.90 3.87 1.60
N LYS A 149 -14.00 3.69 2.33
CA LYS A 149 -14.19 4.19 3.70
C LYS A 149 -14.55 3.03 4.65
N PRO A 150 -13.62 2.09 4.91
CA PRO A 150 -13.90 0.96 5.78
C PRO A 150 -13.96 1.40 7.24
N ASP A 151 -14.81 0.74 8.02
CA ASP A 151 -14.68 0.75 9.48
C ASP A 151 -13.47 -0.11 9.93
N SER A 152 -13.15 -0.06 11.23
CA SER A 152 -12.03 -0.83 11.79
C SER A 152 -12.13 -2.35 11.58
N LYS A 153 -13.35 -2.91 11.52
CA LYS A 153 -13.58 -4.35 11.30
C LYS A 153 -13.37 -4.70 9.83
N GLN A 154 -13.88 -3.88 8.91
CA GLN A 154 -13.67 -4.01 7.48
C GLN A 154 -12.19 -3.85 7.12
N PHE A 155 -11.51 -2.84 7.67
CA PHE A 155 -10.07 -2.68 7.46
C PHE A 155 -9.29 -3.94 7.90
N LYS A 156 -9.63 -4.52 9.05
CA LYS A 156 -9.02 -5.78 9.50
C LYS A 156 -9.31 -6.97 8.58
N ALA A 157 -10.45 -6.98 7.87
CA ALA A 157 -10.74 -7.98 6.86
C ALA A 157 -9.92 -7.76 5.59
N ILE A 158 -9.82 -6.51 5.12
CA ILE A 158 -8.97 -6.12 3.98
C ILE A 158 -7.51 -6.51 4.22
N MET A 159 -6.97 -6.28 5.43
CA MET A 159 -5.60 -6.69 5.79
C MET A 159 -5.32 -8.19 5.70
N LYS A 160 -6.36 -9.02 5.62
CA LYS A 160 -6.24 -10.49 5.58
C LYS A 160 -6.64 -11.08 4.23
N ASP A 161 -7.01 -10.24 3.28
CA ASP A 161 -7.46 -10.67 1.96
C ASP A 161 -6.27 -10.70 1.00
N ASP A 162 -5.76 -11.90 0.75
CA ASP A 162 -4.60 -12.13 -0.13
C ASP A 162 -4.84 -11.66 -1.57
N SER A 163 -6.10 -11.45 -1.98
CA SER A 163 -6.46 -10.93 -3.30
C SER A 163 -6.16 -9.43 -3.44
N VAL A 164 -5.94 -8.75 -2.31
CA VAL A 164 -5.74 -7.29 -2.26
C VAL A 164 -4.51 -6.85 -1.49
N THR A 165 -3.65 -7.78 -1.05
CA THR A 165 -2.42 -7.44 -0.34
C THR A 165 -1.19 -7.85 -1.14
N VAL A 166 -0.22 -6.95 -1.22
CA VAL A 166 1.11 -7.24 -1.77
C VAL A 166 2.14 -6.91 -0.72
N SER A 167 3.05 -7.84 -0.45
CA SER A 167 4.08 -7.68 0.57
C SER A 167 5.49 -7.74 -0.01
N ILE A 168 6.37 -6.93 0.56
CA ILE A 168 7.81 -6.97 0.34
C ILE A 168 8.53 -7.13 1.69
N ILE A 169 9.75 -7.64 1.63
CA ILE A 169 10.64 -7.70 2.80
C ILE A 169 11.66 -6.57 2.67
N LEU A 170 11.74 -5.77 3.72
CA LEU A 170 12.75 -4.75 3.91
C LEU A 170 13.88 -5.37 4.75
N GLU A 171 15.09 -5.37 4.23
CA GLU A 171 16.27 -5.87 4.92
C GLU A 171 17.05 -4.70 5.53
N ARG A 172 17.34 -4.77 6.83
CA ARG A 172 18.09 -3.72 7.51
C ARG A 172 19.53 -3.69 6.99
N VAL A 173 19.95 -2.52 6.57
CA VAL A 173 21.34 -2.23 6.22
C VAL A 173 22.06 -1.86 7.52
N ASN A 174 23.15 -2.55 7.84
CA ASN A 174 23.94 -2.36 9.06
C ASN A 174 24.47 -0.93 9.21
#